data_AF-A0A9N9DAB4-F1
#
_entry.id   AF-A0A9N9DAB4-F1
#
_cell.length_a   1.000
_cell.length_b   1.000
_cell.length_c   1.000
_cell.angle_alpha   90.00
_cell.angle_beta   90.00
_cell.angle_gamma   90.00
#
_symmetry.space_group_name_H-M   'P 1'
#
loop_
_entity.id
_entity.type
_entity.pdbx_description
1 polymer ?
#
loop_
_entity_poly.entity_id
_entity_poly.type
_entity_poly.pdbx_seq_one_letter_code
_entity_poly.pdbx_strand_id
1 'polypeptide(L)'
;MSQALQTISQETALVDNIPSLDISRTLTAIQTAITRLDTTTATMTNRIDALTTTMTNRIDALTDRIDNMDTRNLARVLNLRITAPDTTLEVISDTTGNVPQNYPETIAALRAMTRQNIDALLTFYRLQNTGTVENKRIRLAKHLGIRLS
;
A
#
# COMPACT_ATOMS: atom_id res chain seq x y z
N MET A 1 32.66 -29.62 -2.06
CA MET A 1 33.66 -28.69 -2.66
C MET A 1 34.88 -28.49 -1.77
N SER A 2 34.73 -28.17 -0.47
CA SER A 2 35.87 -28.01 0.47
C SER A 2 36.82 -29.22 0.54
N GLN A 3 36.30 -30.45 0.54
CA GLN A 3 37.12 -31.67 0.54
C GLN A 3 37.96 -31.83 -0.74
N ALA A 4 37.40 -31.56 -1.92
CA ALA A 4 38.11 -31.74 -3.19
C ALA A 4 39.32 -30.78 -3.31
N LEU A 5 39.22 -29.56 -2.80
CA LEU A 5 40.31 -28.58 -2.81
C LEU A 5 41.39 -28.91 -1.77
N GLN A 6 41.01 -29.50 -0.62
CA GLN A 6 41.97 -30.04 0.35
C GLN A 6 42.78 -31.19 -0.25
N THR A 7 42.14 -32.09 -1.00
CA THR A 7 42.82 -33.19 -1.69
C THR A 7 43.82 -32.68 -2.74
N ILE A 8 43.45 -31.68 -3.54
CA ILE A 8 44.35 -31.08 -4.55
C ILE A 8 45.55 -30.37 -3.87
N SER A 9 45.35 -29.71 -2.73
CA SER A 9 46.45 -29.10 -1.96
C SER A 9 47.42 -30.14 -1.43
N GLN A 10 46.93 -31.32 -1.02
CA GLN A 10 47.77 -32.42 -0.55
C GLN A 10 48.54 -33.09 -1.70
N GLU A 11 47.89 -33.30 -2.84
CA GLU A 11 48.51 -33.94 -4.02
C GLU A 11 49.57 -33.05 -4.68
N THR A 12 49.38 -31.73 -4.69
CA THR A 12 50.36 -30.78 -5.24
C THR A 12 51.60 -30.61 -4.36
N ALA A 13 51.53 -30.96 -3.07
CA ALA A 13 52.69 -31.01 -2.18
C ALA A 13 53.59 -32.23 -2.43
N LEU A 14 53.12 -33.24 -3.16
CA LEU A 14 53.85 -34.49 -3.47
C LEU A 14 54.66 -34.41 -4.78
N VAL A 15 54.53 -33.32 -5.55
CA VAL A 15 55.24 -33.15 -6.83
C VAL A 15 56.48 -32.28 -6.61
N ASP A 16 57.66 -32.91 -6.62
CA ASP A 16 58.94 -32.20 -6.53
C ASP A 16 59.08 -31.17 -7.67
N ASN A 17 59.67 -30.01 -7.37
CA ASN A 17 59.95 -28.86 -8.26
C ASN A 17 58.79 -27.92 -8.66
N ILE A 18 57.59 -28.04 -8.09
CA ILE A 18 56.58 -26.98 -8.20
C ILE A 18 56.60 -26.15 -6.91
N PRO A 19 56.56 -24.80 -6.95
CA PRO A 19 56.35 -23.98 -5.76
C PRO A 19 54.96 -24.25 -5.16
N SER A 20 54.83 -25.36 -4.42
CA SER A 20 53.62 -25.86 -3.75
C SER A 20 53.05 -24.87 -2.73
N LEU A 21 53.92 -23.98 -2.22
CA LEU A 21 53.57 -22.89 -1.32
C LEU A 21 52.67 -21.82 -1.97
N ASP A 22 52.86 -21.52 -3.27
CA ASP A 22 52.07 -20.49 -3.98
C ASP A 22 50.72 -21.03 -4.47
N ILE A 23 50.65 -22.31 -4.86
CA ILE A 23 49.40 -22.96 -5.24
C ILE A 23 48.47 -23.08 -4.03
N SER A 24 48.97 -23.55 -2.89
CA SER A 24 48.16 -23.71 -1.67
C SER A 24 47.59 -22.37 -1.16
N ARG A 25 48.38 -21.29 -1.24
CA ARG A 25 47.91 -19.92 -0.93
C ARG A 25 46.82 -19.46 -1.90
N THR A 26 47.00 -19.72 -3.19
CA THR A 26 46.02 -19.36 -4.23
C THR A 26 44.70 -20.11 -4.03
N LEU A 27 44.74 -21.41 -3.76
CA LEU A 27 43.54 -22.21 -3.48
C LEU A 27 42.80 -21.74 -2.23
N THR A 28 43.53 -21.37 -1.17
CA THR A 28 42.94 -20.80 0.06
C THR A 28 42.26 -19.45 -0.21
N ALA A 29 42.87 -18.60 -1.03
CA ALA A 29 42.29 -17.32 -1.44
C ALA A 29 41.01 -17.53 -2.28
N ILE A 30 41.02 -18.47 -3.23
CA ILE A 30 39.84 -18.85 -4.03
C ILE A 30 38.72 -19.36 -3.12
N GLN A 31 39.01 -20.25 -2.18
CA GLN A 31 38.01 -20.76 -1.24
C GLN A 31 37.39 -19.64 -0.41
N THR A 32 38.19 -18.69 0.05
CA THR A 32 37.70 -17.52 0.80
C THR A 32 36.81 -16.64 -0.08
N ALA A 33 37.18 -16.42 -1.34
CA ALA A 33 36.39 -15.65 -2.28
C ALA A 33 35.03 -16.34 -2.58
N ILE A 34 35.02 -17.64 -2.77
CA ILE A 34 33.78 -18.44 -2.97
C ILE A 34 32.87 -18.32 -1.75
N THR A 35 33.38 -18.52 -0.53
CA THR A 35 32.56 -18.39 0.68
C THR A 35 31.95 -16.99 0.84
N ARG A 36 32.70 -15.95 0.45
CA ARG A 36 32.18 -14.56 0.43
C ARG A 36 31.09 -14.38 -0.63
N LEU A 37 31.25 -14.97 -1.81
CA LEU A 37 30.23 -14.95 -2.86
C LEU A 37 28.96 -15.68 -2.41
N ASP A 38 29.07 -16.86 -1.78
CA ASP A 38 27.93 -17.61 -1.25
C ASP A 38 27.16 -16.77 -0.21
N THR A 39 27.89 -16.14 0.71
CA THR A 39 27.31 -15.25 1.73
C THR A 39 26.62 -14.04 1.09
N THR A 40 27.24 -13.46 0.06
CA THR A 40 26.69 -12.31 -0.67
C THR A 40 25.42 -12.71 -1.41
N THR A 41 25.42 -13.86 -2.09
CA THR A 41 24.28 -14.42 -2.82
C THR A 41 23.11 -14.73 -1.88
N ALA A 42 23.37 -15.33 -0.72
CA ALA A 42 22.34 -15.58 0.30
C ALA A 42 21.74 -14.26 0.82
N THR A 43 22.59 -13.27 1.10
CA THR A 43 22.14 -11.94 1.53
C THR A 43 21.29 -11.25 0.46
N MET A 44 21.69 -11.34 -0.80
CA MET A 44 20.92 -10.78 -1.92
C MET A 44 19.57 -11.47 -2.07
N THR A 45 19.51 -12.79 -1.96
CA THR A 45 18.26 -13.57 -2.02
C THR A 45 17.28 -13.08 -0.95
N ASN A 46 17.73 -13.00 0.31
CA ASN A 46 16.89 -12.52 1.42
C ASN A 46 16.39 -11.09 1.19
N ARG A 47 17.21 -10.21 0.61
CA ARG A 47 16.81 -8.83 0.29
C ARG A 47 15.77 -8.79 -0.83
N ILE A 48 15.91 -9.64 -1.86
CA ILE A 48 14.94 -9.75 -2.95
C ILE A 48 13.60 -10.25 -2.42
N ASP A 49 13.60 -11.24 -1.52
CA ASP A 49 12.36 -11.77 -0.92
C ASP A 49 11.64 -10.71 -0.07
N ALA A 50 12.40 -9.96 0.73
CA ALA A 50 11.87 -8.86 1.52
C ALA A 50 11.29 -7.73 0.65
N LEU A 51 11.97 -7.40 -0.46
CA LEU A 51 11.49 -6.41 -1.42
C LEU A 51 10.22 -6.89 -2.13
N THR A 52 10.20 -8.13 -2.60
CA THR A 52 9.04 -8.74 -3.24
C THR A 52 7.82 -8.70 -2.31
N THR A 53 7.98 -9.11 -1.06
CA THR A 53 6.91 -9.07 -0.05
C THR A 53 6.41 -7.65 0.18
N THR A 54 7.32 -6.69 0.34
CA THR A 54 6.96 -5.28 0.52
C THR A 54 6.22 -4.72 -0.70
N MET A 55 6.63 -5.10 -1.90
CA MET A 55 5.99 -4.66 -3.14
C MET A 55 4.59 -5.24 -3.28
N THR A 56 4.41 -6.54 -3.02
CA THR A 56 3.09 -7.19 -3.05
C THR A 56 2.12 -6.50 -2.09
N ASN A 57 2.51 -6.32 -0.82
CA ASN A 57 1.66 -5.65 0.17
C ASN A 57 1.28 -4.21 -0.24
N ARG A 58 2.20 -3.49 -0.89
CA ARG A 58 1.94 -2.14 -1.39
C ARG A 58 1.01 -2.14 -2.59
N ILE A 59 1.11 -3.14 -3.48
CA ILE A 59 0.21 -3.29 -4.62
C ILE A 59 -1.20 -3.61 -4.12
N ASP A 60 -1.35 -4.55 -3.19
CA ASP A 60 -2.65 -4.90 -2.61
C ASP A 60 -3.31 -3.68 -1.96
N ALA A 61 -2.56 -2.94 -1.15
CA ALA A 61 -3.05 -1.70 -0.53
C ALA A 61 -3.40 -0.60 -1.55
N LEU A 62 -2.79 -0.58 -2.73
CA LEU A 62 -3.16 0.34 -3.81
C LEU A 62 -4.44 -0.11 -4.51
N THR A 63 -4.58 -1.40 -4.78
CA THR A 63 -5.79 -2.00 -5.35
C THR A 63 -7.01 -1.70 -4.47
N ASP A 64 -6.93 -1.97 -3.16
CA ASP A 64 -8.02 -1.67 -2.22
C ASP A 64 -8.41 -0.19 -2.20
N ARG A 65 -7.42 0.70 -2.32
CA ARG A 65 -7.64 2.16 -2.38
C ARG A 65 -8.32 2.59 -3.67
N ILE A 66 -7.99 1.95 -4.79
CA ILE A 66 -8.62 2.20 -6.09
C ILE A 66 -10.07 1.72 -6.05
N ASP A 67 -10.34 0.50 -5.58
CA ASP A 67 -11.69 -0.05 -5.51
C ASP A 67 -12.62 0.77 -4.62
N ASN A 68 -12.11 1.23 -3.47
CA ASN A 68 -12.85 2.14 -2.59
C ASN A 68 -13.11 3.50 -3.27
N MET A 69 -12.11 4.06 -3.95
CA MET A 69 -12.27 5.31 -4.69
C MET A 69 -13.34 5.18 -5.79
N ASP A 70 -13.33 4.09 -6.53
CA ASP A 70 -14.28 3.82 -7.61
C ASP A 70 -15.70 3.64 -7.08
N THR A 71 -15.88 2.86 -6.01
CA THR A 71 -17.17 2.70 -5.33
C THR A 71 -17.76 4.04 -4.89
N ARG A 72 -16.94 4.89 -4.26
CA ARG A 72 -17.36 6.24 -3.86
C ARG A 72 -17.67 7.15 -5.03
N ASN A 73 -16.89 7.08 -6.10
CA ASN A 73 -17.11 7.88 -7.30
C ASN A 73 -18.42 7.47 -7.98
N LEU A 74 -18.71 6.16 -8.06
CA LEU A 74 -19.97 5.65 -8.56
C LEU A 74 -21.15 6.17 -7.72
N ALA A 75 -21.09 6.08 -6.39
CA ALA A 75 -22.11 6.62 -5.50
C ALA A 75 -22.34 8.12 -5.72
N ARG A 76 -21.28 8.92 -5.89
CA ARG A 76 -21.40 10.35 -6.23
C ARG A 76 -22.08 10.58 -7.57
N VAL A 77 -21.74 9.80 -8.59
CA VAL A 77 -22.37 9.91 -9.92
C VAL A 77 -23.85 9.56 -9.85
N LEU A 78 -24.22 8.54 -9.09
CA LEU A 78 -25.62 8.18 -8.86
C LEU A 78 -26.37 9.31 -8.13
N ASN A 79 -25.78 9.84 -7.05
CA ASN A 79 -26.35 10.98 -6.32
C ASN A 79 -26.49 12.23 -7.17
N LEU A 80 -25.56 12.49 -8.09
CA LEU A 80 -25.61 13.65 -9.00
C LEU A 80 -26.80 13.63 -9.94
N ARG A 81 -27.36 12.45 -10.21
CA ARG A 81 -28.53 12.25 -11.06
C ARG A 81 -29.84 12.39 -10.29
N ILE A 82 -29.80 12.42 -8.97
CA ILE A 82 -31.00 12.54 -8.14
C ILE A 82 -31.47 14.00 -8.15
N THR A 83 -32.72 14.19 -8.57
CA THR A 83 -33.38 15.51 -8.61
C THR A 83 -34.60 15.57 -7.69
N ALA A 84 -35.25 14.44 -7.42
CA ALA A 84 -36.41 14.38 -6.56
C ALA A 84 -36.00 14.41 -5.07
N PRO A 85 -36.67 15.21 -4.22
CA PRO A 85 -36.29 15.39 -2.82
C PRO A 85 -36.26 14.11 -1.98
N ASP A 86 -37.14 13.16 -2.28
CA ASP A 86 -37.41 11.97 -1.46
C ASP A 86 -36.74 10.69 -2.00
N THR A 87 -35.96 10.80 -3.08
CA THR A 87 -35.21 9.66 -3.60
C THR A 87 -34.04 9.32 -2.68
N THR A 88 -33.85 8.02 -2.43
CA THR A 88 -32.77 7.50 -1.60
C THR A 88 -31.40 7.84 -2.19
N LEU A 89 -30.51 8.34 -1.34
CA LEU A 89 -29.13 8.64 -1.67
C LEU A 89 -28.27 7.39 -1.51
N GLU A 90 -27.35 7.19 -2.45
CA GLU A 90 -26.28 6.21 -2.32
C GLU A 90 -25.28 6.69 -1.28
N VAL A 91 -24.90 5.80 -0.37
CA VAL A 91 -24.00 6.10 0.75
C VAL A 91 -22.56 6.19 0.25
N ILE A 92 -21.84 7.22 0.69
CA ILE A 92 -20.42 7.42 0.36
C ILE A 92 -19.58 7.08 1.59
N SER A 93 -18.70 6.09 1.46
CA SER A 93 -17.73 5.74 2.49
C SER A 93 -16.59 6.76 2.60
N ASP A 94 -15.82 6.69 3.69
CA ASP A 94 -14.56 7.44 3.83
C ASP A 94 -13.43 6.84 2.97
N THR A 95 -12.21 7.39 3.07
CA THR A 95 -11.04 6.89 2.32
C THR A 95 -10.55 5.51 2.77
N THR A 96 -11.07 5.00 3.89
CA THR A 96 -10.73 3.70 4.48
C THR A 96 -11.87 2.69 4.35
N GLY A 97 -13.00 3.08 3.77
CA GLY A 97 -14.13 2.20 3.49
C GLY A 97 -15.18 2.18 4.60
N ASN A 98 -15.02 2.98 5.65
CA ASN A 98 -16.01 3.08 6.71
C ASN A 98 -17.25 3.83 6.22
N VAL A 99 -18.39 3.46 6.74
CA VAL A 99 -19.67 4.11 6.47
C VAL A 99 -19.96 5.17 7.54
N PRO A 100 -20.41 6.37 7.16
CA PRO A 100 -20.77 7.41 8.13
C PRO A 100 -22.01 7.05 8.95
N GLN A 101 -22.00 7.42 10.22
CA GLN A 101 -23.21 7.46 11.04
C GLN A 101 -24.08 8.67 10.66
N ASN A 102 -25.41 8.54 10.73
CA ASN A 102 -26.38 9.60 10.44
C ASN A 102 -26.28 10.16 9.01
N TYR A 103 -25.98 9.30 8.03
CA TYR A 103 -26.04 9.67 6.62
C TYR A 103 -27.47 10.11 6.25
N PRO A 104 -27.64 11.22 5.52
CA PRO A 104 -28.96 11.62 5.07
C PRO A 104 -29.49 10.60 4.05
N GLU A 105 -30.66 10.03 4.32
CA GLU A 105 -31.27 9.06 3.41
C GLU A 105 -31.73 9.70 2.10
N THR A 106 -32.10 10.99 2.11
CA THR A 106 -32.65 11.71 0.95
C THR A 106 -32.15 13.16 0.87
N ILE A 107 -32.41 13.87 -0.24
CA ILE A 107 -32.11 15.30 -0.36
C ILE A 107 -32.93 16.11 0.66
N ALA A 108 -34.20 15.74 0.87
CA ALA A 108 -35.05 16.37 1.88
C ALA A 108 -34.45 16.19 3.30
N ALA A 109 -33.98 14.98 3.62
CA ALA A 109 -33.30 14.71 4.89
C ALA A 109 -32.03 15.56 5.05
N LEU A 110 -31.20 15.68 4.01
CA LEU A 110 -30.02 16.54 4.00
C LEU A 110 -30.38 18.02 4.25
N ARG A 111 -31.46 18.51 3.64
CA ARG A 111 -31.96 19.88 3.85
C ARG A 111 -32.46 20.10 5.28
N ALA A 112 -33.07 19.08 5.88
CA ALA A 112 -33.59 19.13 7.25
C ALA A 112 -32.53 18.85 8.34
N MET A 113 -31.31 18.44 7.97
CA MET A 113 -30.27 18.08 8.95
C MET A 113 -29.95 19.21 9.93
N THR A 114 -29.76 18.82 11.19
CA THR A 114 -29.28 19.69 12.26
C THR A 114 -27.81 20.06 12.05
N ARG A 115 -27.37 21.17 12.68
CA ARG A 115 -25.95 21.58 12.67
C ARG A 115 -25.05 20.45 13.18
N GLN A 116 -25.43 19.79 14.28
CA GLN A 116 -24.63 18.72 14.88
C GLN A 116 -24.40 17.56 13.90
N ASN A 117 -25.44 17.13 13.19
CA ASN A 117 -25.32 16.03 12.23
C ASN A 117 -24.47 16.43 11.01
N ILE A 118 -24.60 17.68 10.52
CA ILE A 118 -23.75 18.20 9.44
C ILE A 118 -22.29 18.24 9.89
N ASP A 119 -22.03 18.75 11.08
CA ASP A 119 -20.68 18.87 11.65
C ASP A 119 -20.03 17.49 11.84
N ALA A 120 -20.81 16.49 12.28
CA ALA A 120 -20.37 15.10 12.39
C ALA A 120 -19.95 14.52 11.02
N LEU A 121 -20.78 14.70 9.99
CA LEU A 121 -20.46 14.21 8.64
C LEU A 121 -19.27 14.96 8.01
N LEU A 122 -19.18 16.28 8.18
CA LEU A 122 -18.02 17.04 7.70
C LEU A 122 -16.73 16.56 8.37
N THR A 123 -16.78 16.27 9.67
CA THR A 123 -15.64 15.73 10.42
C THR A 123 -15.27 14.33 9.94
N PHE A 124 -16.26 13.45 9.75
CA PHE A 124 -16.09 12.11 9.20
C PHE A 124 -15.37 12.13 7.84
N TYR A 125 -15.81 12.99 6.92
CA TYR A 125 -15.20 13.14 5.60
C TYR A 125 -13.94 14.03 5.57
N ARG A 126 -13.46 14.49 6.74
CA ARG A 126 -12.29 15.38 6.88
C ARG A 126 -12.42 16.68 6.05
N LEU A 127 -13.63 17.21 5.96
CA LEU A 127 -13.94 18.48 5.30
C LEU A 127 -13.90 19.62 6.31
N GLN A 128 -13.54 20.85 5.88
CA GLN A 128 -13.52 21.95 6.83
C GLN A 128 -14.93 22.26 7.35
N ASN A 129 -15.05 22.41 8.66
CA ASN A 129 -16.31 22.50 9.40
C ASN A 129 -16.59 23.93 9.91
N THR A 130 -16.20 24.94 9.13
CA THR A 130 -16.34 26.36 9.49
C THR A 130 -17.47 27.03 8.71
N GLY A 131 -17.96 28.16 9.25
CA GLY A 131 -19.00 28.98 8.60
C GLY A 131 -20.43 28.69 9.06
N THR A 132 -21.40 29.22 8.32
CA THR A 132 -22.83 29.07 8.57
C THR A 132 -23.30 27.64 8.31
N VAL A 133 -24.45 27.24 8.88
CA VAL A 133 -25.05 25.92 8.64
C VAL A 133 -25.28 25.67 7.16
N GLU A 134 -25.73 26.69 6.43
CA GLU A 134 -25.97 26.58 5.00
C GLU A 134 -24.68 26.35 4.21
N ASN A 135 -23.60 27.08 4.51
CA ASN A 135 -22.30 26.87 3.85
C ASN A 135 -21.74 25.47 4.11
N LYS A 136 -21.94 24.95 5.33
CA LYS A 136 -21.58 23.59 5.72
C LYS A 136 -22.42 22.55 4.97
N ARG A 137 -23.73 22.77 4.87
CA ARG A 137 -24.65 21.91 4.12
C ARG A 137 -24.31 21.87 2.63
N ILE A 138 -24.06 23.01 2.00
CA ILE A 138 -23.63 23.10 0.59
C ILE A 138 -22.32 22.34 0.38
N ARG A 139 -21.37 22.46 1.31
CA ARG A 139 -20.10 21.74 1.24
C ARG A 139 -20.28 20.23 1.35
N LEU A 140 -21.11 19.79 2.30
CA LEU A 140 -21.47 18.39 2.43
C LEU A 140 -22.16 17.89 1.15
N ALA A 141 -23.17 18.60 0.66
CA ALA A 141 -23.88 18.26 -0.57
C ALA A 141 -22.94 18.11 -1.78
N LYS A 142 -22.01 19.07 -1.97
CA LYS A 142 -20.97 18.98 -3.01
C LYS A 142 -20.12 17.73 -2.87
N HIS A 143 -19.72 17.36 -1.65
CA HIS A 143 -18.98 16.14 -1.40
C HIS A 143 -19.81 14.89 -1.72
N LEU A 144 -21.10 14.90 -1.38
CA LEU A 144 -22.02 13.79 -1.61
C LEU A 144 -22.47 13.65 -3.08
N GLY A 145 -22.11 14.61 -3.94
CA GLY A 145 -22.57 14.64 -5.32
C GLY A 145 -24.01 15.10 -5.46
N ILE A 146 -24.51 15.99 -4.61
CA ILE A 146 -25.91 16.45 -4.62
C ILE A 146 -25.98 17.90 -5.11
N ARG A 147 -26.94 18.18 -6.00
CA ARG A 147 -27.26 19.55 -6.43
C ARG A 147 -28.31 20.15 -5.50
N LEU A 148 -27.87 21.00 -4.57
CA LEU A 148 -28.79 21.86 -3.83
C LEU A 148 -29.13 23.06 -4.71
N SER A 149 -30.33 23.02 -5.30
CA SER A 149 -31.00 24.17 -5.90
C SER A 149 -31.47 25.15 -4.83
#